data_AF-A0A960NWT6-F1
#
_entry.id   AF-A0A960NWT6-F1
#
_cell.length_a   1.000
_cell.length_b   1.000
_cell.length_c   1.000
_cell.angle_alpha   90.00
_cell.angle_beta   90.00
_cell.angle_gamma   90.00
#
_symmetry.space_group_name_H-M   'P 1'
#
loop_
_entity.id
_entity.type
_entity.pdbx_description
1 polymer ?
#
loop_
_entity_poly.entity_id
_entity_poly.type
_entity_poly.pdbx_seq_one_letter_code
_entity_poly.pdbx_strand_id
1 'polypeptide(L)'
;MSTSARPVRLAVAGAATLLALGAVGCSSTDSASTSSTTAKASASSATSGSTGSGGSTATAKVSANDATEAELVAAFEAAGIANAAKWADEVMEYRPYPTDDPELTALQEELAKYNPSPETLQQILDTLEP
;
A
#
# COMPACT_ATOMS: atom_id res chain seq x y z
N MET A 1 32.05 4.66 -32.68
CA MET A 1 31.18 3.72 -33.41
C MET A 1 30.22 3.16 -32.36
N SER A 2 28.94 3.52 -32.25
CA SER A 2 28.03 4.23 -33.14
C SER A 2 27.02 4.99 -32.29
N THR A 3 26.85 6.27 -32.59
CA THR A 3 25.75 7.10 -32.11
C THR A 3 24.48 6.62 -32.80
N SER A 4 23.45 6.19 -32.06
CA SER A 4 22.16 5.84 -32.68
C SER A 4 21.04 6.71 -32.13
N ALA A 5 20.24 7.18 -33.08
CA ALA A 5 19.51 8.43 -33.08
C ALA A 5 18.12 8.33 -32.44
N ARG A 6 17.72 9.42 -31.78
CA ARG A 6 16.33 9.68 -31.33
C ARG A 6 15.47 10.12 -32.52
N PRO A 7 14.30 9.49 -32.77
CA PRO A 7 13.24 10.16 -33.50
C PRO A 7 12.26 10.84 -32.53
N VAL A 8 12.21 12.17 -32.65
CA VAL A 8 11.17 13.07 -32.16
C VAL A 8 9.85 12.77 -32.87
N ARG A 9 8.75 12.62 -32.11
CA ARG A 9 7.36 12.85 -32.55
C ARG A 9 6.65 13.55 -31.39
N LEU A 10 6.67 14.87 -31.36
CA LEU A 10 5.68 15.79 -31.94
C LEU A 10 4.24 15.55 -31.43
N ALA A 11 3.70 16.63 -30.85
CA ALA A 11 2.55 16.74 -29.97
C ALA A 11 1.20 16.29 -30.54
N VAL A 12 0.31 15.86 -29.64
CA VAL A 12 -1.14 16.05 -29.76
C VAL A 12 -1.67 16.59 -28.45
N ALA A 13 -2.37 17.71 -28.56
CA ALA A 13 -3.13 18.36 -27.51
C ALA A 13 -4.47 17.65 -27.27
N GLY A 14 -4.90 17.56 -26.02
CA GLY A 14 -6.25 17.14 -25.63
C GLY A 14 -6.43 17.47 -24.14
N ALA A 15 -6.94 18.66 -23.84
CA ALA A 15 -8.34 18.90 -23.48
C ALA A 15 -8.55 18.81 -21.96
N ALA A 16 -8.69 19.99 -21.37
CA ALA A 16 -9.10 20.19 -19.98
C ALA A 16 -10.53 19.71 -19.75
N THR A 17 -10.77 19.10 -18.59
CA THR A 17 -12.05 19.23 -17.88
C THR A 17 -11.80 19.18 -16.38
N LEU A 18 -11.92 20.34 -15.76
CA LEU A 18 -12.19 20.53 -14.34
C LEU A 18 -13.57 19.93 -14.02
N LEU A 19 -13.68 19.09 -13.00
CA LEU A 19 -14.93 18.95 -12.27
C LEU A 19 -14.67 18.76 -10.78
N ALA A 20 -15.28 19.65 -10.02
CA ALA A 20 -15.15 19.81 -8.58
C ALA A 20 -16.39 19.26 -7.86
N LEU A 21 -16.24 19.13 -6.53
CA LEU A 21 -17.26 18.99 -5.47
C LEU A 21 -17.85 17.60 -5.20
N GLY A 22 -17.64 17.16 -3.95
CA GLY A 22 -18.41 16.08 -3.32
C GLY A 22 -17.99 15.80 -1.87
N ALA A 23 -17.89 16.81 -1.01
CA ALA A 23 -17.73 16.60 0.43
C ALA A 23 -19.11 16.29 1.05
N VAL A 24 -19.34 15.02 1.41
CA VAL A 24 -20.44 14.62 2.32
C VAL A 24 -19.84 14.23 3.66
N GLY A 25 -19.97 15.13 4.63
CA GLY A 25 -19.75 14.82 6.03
C GLY A 25 -20.95 14.05 6.56
N CYS A 26 -20.70 12.94 7.26
CA CYS A 26 -21.67 12.40 8.19
C CYS A 26 -21.07 12.44 9.59
N SER A 27 -21.59 13.40 10.35
CA SER A 27 -21.42 13.54 11.79
C SER A 27 -21.78 12.25 12.51
N SER A 28 -21.02 11.91 13.54
CA SER A 28 -21.55 11.14 14.68
C SER A 28 -20.90 11.69 15.94
N THR A 29 -21.65 12.59 16.57
CA THR A 29 -21.47 13.02 17.95
C THR A 29 -22.19 12.01 18.82
N ASP A 30 -21.50 11.37 19.76
CA ASP A 30 -22.16 11.00 21.01
C ASP A 30 -21.27 11.37 22.20
N SER A 31 -21.97 11.80 23.25
CA SER A 31 -21.50 12.72 24.27
C SER A 31 -20.79 12.03 25.42
N ALA A 32 -20.01 12.86 26.10
CA ALA A 32 -19.09 12.53 27.16
C ALA A 32 -19.74 12.06 28.50
N SER A 33 -18.91 11.30 29.22
CA SER A 33 -18.64 11.37 30.66
C SER A 33 -19.63 10.80 31.67
N THR A 34 -19.14 9.85 32.47
CA THR A 34 -19.21 9.97 33.94
C THR A 34 -18.14 9.14 34.66
N SER A 35 -17.66 9.70 35.77
CA SER A 35 -16.41 9.39 36.47
C SER A 35 -16.54 8.37 37.60
N SER A 36 -15.39 7.76 37.91
CA SER A 36 -14.82 7.43 39.24
C SER A 36 -15.49 6.37 40.15
N THR A 37 -14.72 5.36 40.60
CA THR A 37 -14.05 5.34 41.94
C THR A 37 -13.34 4.01 42.28
N THR A 38 -12.15 4.14 42.88
CA THR A 38 -11.55 3.37 44.00
C THR A 38 -11.07 1.90 43.86
N ALA A 39 -9.73 1.79 43.73
CA ALA A 39 -8.73 0.97 44.45
C ALA A 39 -9.03 -0.44 45.01
N LYS A 40 -8.13 -1.42 44.78
CA LYS A 40 -7.11 -1.92 45.77
C LYS A 40 -6.25 -3.09 45.20
N ALA A 41 -4.98 -3.09 45.61
CA ALA A 41 -3.86 -3.95 45.20
C ALA A 41 -3.88 -5.41 45.70
N SER A 42 -3.19 -6.33 45.00
CA SER A 42 -1.90 -6.92 45.45
C SER A 42 -1.43 -8.10 44.57
N ALA A 43 -0.15 -8.04 44.17
CA ALA A 43 0.92 -9.07 44.09
C ALA A 43 0.62 -10.46 43.44
N SER A 44 1.53 -11.16 42.76
CA SER A 44 3.00 -11.13 42.71
C SER A 44 3.52 -12.02 41.56
N SER A 45 4.67 -11.62 41.01
CA SER A 45 5.83 -12.44 40.59
C SER A 45 5.82 -13.40 39.38
N ALA A 46 7.00 -13.34 38.73
CA ALA A 46 7.65 -14.27 37.80
C ALA A 46 7.21 -14.11 36.32
N THR A 47 8.09 -14.11 35.32
CA THR A 47 9.47 -14.57 35.23
C THR A 47 10.17 -13.90 34.03
N SER A 48 11.49 -14.03 34.05
CA SER A 48 12.51 -13.51 33.14
C SER A 48 12.25 -13.63 31.64
N GLY A 49 12.77 -12.63 30.92
CA GLY A 49 13.59 -12.84 29.73
C GLY A 49 12.84 -13.08 28.42
N SER A 50 12.79 -12.04 27.58
CA SER A 50 13.13 -12.24 26.17
C SER A 50 13.80 -10.98 25.63
N THR A 51 15.06 -11.14 25.27
CA THR A 51 15.81 -10.24 24.40
C THR A 51 15.15 -10.15 23.03
N GLY A 52 14.93 -8.92 22.56
CA GLY A 52 14.90 -8.59 21.14
C GLY A 52 13.63 -9.00 20.40
N SER A 53 12.86 -8.01 19.99
CA SER A 53 12.86 -7.64 18.56
C SER A 53 12.16 -6.30 18.45
N GLY A 54 12.79 -5.34 17.76
CA GLY A 54 12.06 -4.21 17.21
C GLY A 54 11.10 -4.75 16.17
N GLY A 55 9.96 -5.24 16.61
CA GLY A 55 8.85 -5.56 15.72
C GLY A 55 8.30 -4.23 15.22
N SER A 56 8.77 -3.79 14.05
CA SER A 56 7.93 -2.94 13.21
C SER A 56 6.55 -3.57 13.20
N THR A 57 5.52 -2.82 13.59
CA THR A 57 4.12 -3.24 13.45
C THR A 57 3.92 -3.58 11.98
N ALA A 58 4.06 -4.86 11.63
CA ALA A 58 3.87 -5.32 10.28
C ALA A 58 2.38 -5.12 9.98
N THR A 59 2.07 -4.14 9.14
CA THR A 59 0.73 -4.03 8.57
C THR A 59 0.43 -5.37 7.88
N ALA A 60 -0.79 -5.87 8.04
CA ALA A 60 -1.18 -7.09 7.37
C ALA A 60 -1.07 -6.88 5.85
N LYS A 61 -0.31 -7.75 5.18
CA LYS A 61 -0.14 -7.75 3.73
C LYS A 61 -1.40 -8.29 3.04
N VAL A 62 -1.56 -7.95 1.77
CA VAL A 62 -2.67 -8.40 0.92
C VAL A 62 -2.11 -9.31 -0.17
N SER A 63 -2.81 -10.41 -0.49
CA SER A 63 -2.35 -11.36 -1.51
C SER A 63 -2.32 -10.72 -2.90
N ALA A 64 -1.17 -10.79 -3.56
CA ALA A 64 -0.95 -10.36 -4.93
C ALA A 64 -1.67 -11.27 -5.93
N ASN A 65 -1.95 -12.53 -5.57
CA ASN A 65 -2.63 -13.51 -6.43
C ASN A 65 -4.16 -13.51 -6.27
N ASP A 66 -4.66 -13.40 -5.04
CA ASP A 66 -6.08 -13.67 -4.73
C ASP A 66 -6.91 -12.41 -4.41
N ALA A 67 -6.27 -11.30 -4.03
CA ALA A 67 -7.03 -10.09 -3.68
C ALA A 67 -7.80 -9.53 -4.88
N THR A 68 -8.98 -9.00 -4.64
CA THR A 68 -9.73 -8.24 -5.63
C THR A 68 -9.04 -6.89 -5.93
N GLU A 69 -9.36 -6.29 -7.07
CA GLU A 69 -8.89 -4.94 -7.41
C GLU A 69 -9.19 -3.94 -6.30
N ALA A 70 -10.41 -3.96 -5.76
CA ALA A 70 -10.84 -3.05 -4.71
C ALA A 70 -10.03 -3.22 -3.42
N GLU A 71 -9.65 -4.45 -3.05
CA GLU A 71 -8.78 -4.72 -1.90
C GLU A 71 -7.36 -4.21 -2.14
N LEU A 72 -6.81 -4.41 -3.34
CA LEU A 72 -5.50 -3.87 -3.72
C LEU A 72 -5.48 -2.34 -3.69
N VAL A 73 -6.50 -1.69 -4.27
CA VAL A 73 -6.62 -0.23 -4.27
C VAL A 73 -6.69 0.31 -2.84
N ALA A 74 -7.56 -0.27 -2.00
CA ALA A 74 -7.69 0.15 -0.61
C ALA A 74 -6.38 -0.01 0.16
N ALA A 75 -5.65 -1.10 -0.06
CA ALA A 75 -4.35 -1.34 0.57
C ALA A 75 -3.29 -0.34 0.10
N PHE A 76 -3.23 -0.05 -1.21
CA PHE A 76 -2.30 0.92 -1.77
C PHE A 76 -2.60 2.35 -1.35
N GLU A 77 -3.87 2.74 -1.27
CA GLU A 77 -4.28 4.04 -0.71
C GLU A 77 -3.92 4.16 0.77
N ALA A 78 -4.14 3.11 1.56
CA ALA A 78 -3.76 3.06 2.97
C ALA A 78 -2.23 3.14 3.17
N ALA A 79 -1.44 2.62 2.21
CA ALA A 79 0.01 2.74 2.15
C ALA A 79 0.50 4.10 1.64
N GLY A 80 -0.40 4.99 1.18
CA GLY A 80 -0.05 6.31 0.66
C GLY A 80 0.49 6.31 -0.77
N ILE A 81 0.25 5.23 -1.53
CA ILE A 81 0.74 5.07 -2.90
C ILE A 81 -0.11 5.91 -3.86
N ALA A 82 0.52 6.84 -4.58
CA ALA A 82 -0.16 7.61 -5.62
C ALA A 82 -0.53 6.72 -6.82
N ASN A 83 -1.68 7.00 -7.45
CA ASN A 83 -2.25 6.21 -8.55
C ASN A 83 -2.53 4.74 -8.17
N ALA A 84 -3.03 4.50 -6.96
CA ALA A 84 -3.35 3.16 -6.43
C ALA A 84 -4.12 2.27 -7.42
N ALA A 85 -5.20 2.78 -8.03
CA ALA A 85 -5.98 2.06 -9.05
C ALA A 85 -5.12 1.55 -10.22
N LYS A 86 -4.28 2.43 -10.79
CA LYS A 86 -3.37 2.06 -11.87
C LYS A 86 -2.43 0.92 -11.45
N TRP A 87 -1.84 1.00 -10.26
CA TRP A 87 -0.94 -0.05 -9.78
C TRP A 87 -1.66 -1.36 -9.45
N ALA A 88 -2.90 -1.29 -8.94
CA ALA A 88 -3.73 -2.47 -8.73
C ALA A 88 -4.02 -3.18 -10.06
N ASP A 89 -4.36 -2.44 -11.12
CA ASP A 89 -4.54 -2.98 -12.47
C ASP A 89 -3.28 -3.71 -12.96
N GLU A 90 -2.10 -3.10 -12.82
CA GLU A 90 -0.85 -3.76 -13.22
C GLU A 90 -0.60 -5.04 -12.41
N VAL A 91 -0.87 -5.03 -11.10
CA VAL A 91 -0.71 -6.23 -10.25
C VAL A 91 -1.69 -7.33 -10.65
N MET A 92 -2.91 -7.00 -11.10
CA MET A 92 -3.85 -8.02 -11.56
C MET A 92 -3.50 -8.57 -12.94
N GLU A 93 -3.05 -7.70 -13.86
CA GLU A 93 -2.76 -8.05 -15.25
C GLU A 93 -1.67 -9.13 -15.36
N TYR A 94 -0.67 -9.08 -14.49
CA TYR A 94 0.47 -9.99 -14.54
C TYR A 94 0.37 -11.20 -13.60
N ARG A 95 -0.81 -11.46 -13.02
CA ARG A 95 -1.05 -12.71 -12.27
C ARG A 95 -0.99 -13.94 -13.21
N PRO A 96 -0.62 -15.12 -12.68
CA PRO A 96 -0.23 -15.40 -11.29
C PRO A 96 1.27 -15.16 -11.03
N TYR A 97 1.59 -14.83 -9.78
CA TYR A 97 2.95 -14.73 -9.26
C TYR A 97 3.37 -16.02 -8.53
N PRO A 98 4.66 -16.41 -8.57
CA PRO A 98 5.15 -17.58 -7.86
C PRO A 98 4.99 -17.45 -6.33
N THR A 99 4.38 -18.45 -5.69
CA THR A 99 4.18 -18.47 -4.23
C THR A 99 5.49 -18.67 -3.44
N ASP A 100 6.53 -19.17 -4.10
CA ASP A 100 7.88 -19.35 -3.56
C ASP A 100 8.81 -18.14 -3.79
N ASP A 101 8.27 -17.03 -4.32
CA ASP A 101 8.99 -15.76 -4.53
C ASP A 101 8.44 -14.66 -3.59
N PRO A 102 8.89 -14.59 -2.33
CA PRO A 102 8.40 -13.61 -1.35
C PRO A 102 8.79 -12.17 -1.70
N GLU A 103 9.79 -11.99 -2.57
CA GLU A 103 10.23 -10.67 -3.05
C GLU A 103 9.37 -10.17 -4.23
N LEU A 104 8.48 -11.02 -4.78
CA LEU A 104 7.66 -10.70 -5.96
C LEU A 104 8.52 -10.18 -7.12
N THR A 105 9.65 -10.83 -7.39
CA THR A 105 10.64 -10.45 -8.40
C THR A 105 10.00 -10.25 -9.78
N ALA A 106 9.08 -11.13 -10.18
CA ALA A 106 8.34 -10.99 -11.44
C ALA A 106 7.50 -9.71 -11.50
N LEU A 107 6.82 -9.35 -10.41
CA LEU A 107 6.06 -8.09 -10.33
C LEU A 107 7.01 -6.89 -10.44
N GLN A 108 8.17 -6.93 -9.78
CA GLN A 108 9.15 -5.84 -9.86
C GLN A 108 9.60 -5.58 -11.31
N GLU A 109 9.89 -6.65 -12.07
CA GLU A 109 10.30 -6.56 -13.47
C GLU A 109 9.20 -5.96 -14.37
N GLU A 110 7.94 -6.34 -14.13
CA GLU A 110 6.79 -5.82 -14.86
C GLU A 110 6.53 -4.35 -14.53
N LEU A 111 6.54 -3.98 -13.24
CA LEU A 111 6.34 -2.60 -12.80
C LEU A 111 7.47 -1.67 -13.26
N ALA A 112 8.70 -2.16 -13.35
CA ALA A 112 9.85 -1.37 -13.81
C ALA A 112 9.65 -0.76 -15.21
N LYS A 113 8.82 -1.39 -16.07
CA LYS A 113 8.47 -0.87 -17.41
C LYS A 113 7.78 0.49 -17.35
N TYR A 114 7.09 0.78 -16.25
CA TYR A 114 6.36 2.03 -16.03
C TYR A 114 7.16 3.08 -15.26
N ASN A 115 8.41 2.80 -14.91
CA ASN A 115 9.30 3.69 -14.15
C ASN A 115 8.65 4.28 -12.87
N PRO A 116 8.09 3.45 -11.95
CA PRO A 116 7.70 3.94 -10.63
C PRO A 116 8.91 4.56 -9.92
N SER A 117 8.66 5.47 -8.97
CA SER A 117 9.74 5.88 -8.07
C SER A 117 10.19 4.68 -7.23
N PRO A 118 11.45 4.63 -6.77
CA PRO A 118 11.92 3.55 -5.90
C PRO A 118 11.07 3.41 -4.62
N GLU A 119 10.60 4.54 -4.07
CA GLU A 119 9.71 4.56 -2.91
C GLU A 119 8.36 3.92 -3.21
N THR A 120 7.74 4.27 -4.34
CA THR A 120 6.46 3.68 -4.75
C THR A 120 6.58 2.18 -4.98
N LEU A 121 7.65 1.72 -5.65
CA LEU A 121 7.88 0.30 -5.85
C LEU A 121 8.01 -0.43 -4.50
N GLN A 122 8.80 0.10 -3.57
CA GLN A 122 8.97 -0.51 -2.25
C GLN A 122 7.64 -0.56 -1.49
N GLN A 123 6.84 0.50 -1.50
CA GLN A 123 5.54 0.52 -0.84
C GLN A 123 4.57 -0.52 -1.41
N ILE A 124 4.58 -0.73 -2.74
CA ILE A 124 3.80 -1.80 -3.38
C ILE A 124 4.24 -3.17 -2.83
N LEU A 125 5.55 -3.45 -2.82
CA LEU A 125 6.09 -4.73 -2.35
C LEU A 125 5.87 -4.96 -0.84
N ASP A 126 5.93 -3.90 -0.04
CA ASP A 126 5.67 -3.95 1.40
C ASP A 126 4.20 -4.22 1.72
N THR A 127 3.30 -3.86 0.81
CA THR A 127 1.84 -4.06 0.95
C THR A 127 1.40 -5.46 0.52
N LEU A 128 2.20 -6.13 -0.32
CA LEU A 128 1.82 -7.40 -0.94
C LEU A 128 2.55 -8.61 -0.34
N GLU A 129 1.89 -9.75 -0.46
CA GLU A 129 2.46 -11.09 -0.34
C GLU A 129 2.07 -11.90 -1.58
N PRO A 130 2.87 -12.87 -2.04
CA PRO A 130 2.50 -13.71 -3.17
C PRO A 130 1.22 -14.50 -2.89
#